data_AF-A0A422M702-F1
#
_entry.id   AF-A0A422M702-F1
#
_cell.length_a   1.000
_cell.length_b   1.000
_cell.length_c   1.000
_cell.angle_alpha   90.00
_cell.angle_beta   90.00
_cell.angle_gamma   90.00
#
_symmetry.space_group_name_H-M   'P 1'
#
loop_
_entity.id
_entity.type
_entity.pdbx_description
1 polymer ?
#
loop_
_entity_poly.entity_id
_entity_poly.type
_entity_poly.pdbx_seq_one_letter_code
_entity_poly.pdbx_strand_id
1 'polypeptide(L)'
;MIPKRPQINFRLAPDQYEKLQKSAAPFGLSVSAYAKALAVKSRLREPKFNHEDAVAINLALRRIGTNLNQLAHKANQNDLSPIQAQQYWEMKQAVDQLWQRLK
;
A
#
# COMPACT_ATOMS: atom_id res chain seq x y z
N MET A 1 -0.71 16.02 39.16
CA MET A 1 -0.99 16.61 37.82
C MET A 1 -1.96 15.69 37.09
N ILE A 2 -3.16 16.14 36.75
CA ILE A 2 -4.14 15.30 36.03
C ILE A 2 -3.69 15.22 34.56
N PRO A 3 -3.52 14.02 33.97
CA PRO A 3 -3.10 13.92 32.57
C PRO A 3 -4.17 14.51 31.65
N LYS A 4 -3.75 15.45 30.79
CA LYS A 4 -4.63 16.06 29.79
C LYS A 4 -5.09 14.98 28.80
N ARG A 5 -6.39 14.74 28.71
CA ARG A 5 -6.99 13.79 27.76
C ARG A 5 -7.25 14.51 26.44
N PRO A 6 -6.57 14.17 25.33
CA PRO A 6 -6.87 14.78 24.03
C PRO A 6 -8.25 14.35 23.55
N GLN A 7 -8.98 15.30 22.94
CA GLN A 7 -10.26 15.06 22.30
C GLN A 7 -10.11 15.18 20.78
N ILE A 8 -10.68 14.22 20.05
CA ILE A 8 -10.69 14.19 18.59
C ILE A 8 -12.15 14.31 18.14
N ASN A 9 -12.42 15.29 17.28
CA ASN A 9 -13.74 15.51 16.69
C ASN A 9 -13.65 15.29 15.18
N PHE A 10 -14.56 14.51 14.60
CA PHE A 10 -14.69 14.34 13.15
C PHE A 10 -16.15 14.51 12.74
N ARG A 11 -16.38 15.09 11.56
CA ARG A 11 -17.72 15.29 10.99
C ARG A 11 -18.12 14.04 10.22
N LEU A 12 -19.39 13.68 10.33
CA LEU A 12 -19.97 12.55 9.63
C LEU A 12 -21.07 13.05 8.69
N ALA A 13 -21.10 12.50 7.48
CA ALA A 13 -22.30 12.57 6.66
C ALA A 13 -23.42 11.69 7.27
N PRO A 14 -24.70 11.96 6.95
CA PRO A 14 -25.82 11.23 7.55
C PRO A 14 -25.73 9.70 7.36
N ASP A 15 -25.34 9.24 6.17
CA ASP A 15 -25.16 7.83 5.82
C ASP A 15 -24.03 7.17 6.63
N GLN A 16 -22.94 7.89 6.87
CA GLN A 16 -21.82 7.42 7.67
C GLN A 16 -22.22 7.27 9.14
N TYR A 17 -23.02 8.21 9.66
CA TYR A 17 -23.56 8.14 11.02
C TYR A 17 -24.52 6.96 11.18
N GLU A 18 -25.45 6.77 10.24
CA GLU A 18 -26.40 5.65 10.24
C GLU A 18 -25.67 4.30 10.23
N LYS A 19 -24.62 4.16 9.40
CA LYS A 19 -23.79 2.96 9.35
C LYS A 19 -23.15 2.65 10.70
N LEU A 20 -22.59 3.66 11.38
CA LEU A 20 -21.99 3.49 12.70
C LEU A 20 -23.05 3.14 13.76
N GLN A 21 -24.23 3.73 13.68
CA GLN A 21 -25.35 3.43 14.58
C GLN A 21 -25.79 1.97 14.45
N LYS A 22 -26.04 1.49 13.22
CA LYS A 22 -26.38 0.09 12.95
C LYS A 22 -25.29 -0.87 13.42
N SER A 23 -24.03 -0.47 13.27
CA SER A 23 -22.88 -1.29 13.66
C SER A 23 -22.65 -1.31 15.17
N ALA A 24 -23.04 -0.26 15.90
CA ALA A 24 -22.89 -0.15 17.35
C ALA A 24 -23.97 -0.92 18.13
N ALA A 25 -25.19 -0.99 17.59
CA ALA A 25 -26.35 -1.60 18.25
C ALA A 25 -26.14 -3.07 18.71
N PRO A 26 -25.56 -3.98 17.88
CA PRO A 26 -25.29 -5.36 18.31
C PRO A 26 -24.32 -5.48 19.48
N PHE A 27 -23.47 -4.47 19.70
CA PHE A 27 -22.49 -4.46 20.79
C PHE A 27 -23.00 -3.72 22.04
N GLY A 28 -24.22 -3.17 22.01
CA GLY A 28 -24.76 -2.35 23.11
C GLY A 28 -23.96 -1.08 23.37
N LEU A 29 -23.22 -0.58 22.38
CA LEU A 29 -22.36 0.60 22.52
C LEU A 29 -23.05 1.84 21.97
N SER A 30 -22.68 3.01 22.51
CA SER A 30 -22.98 4.27 21.84
C SER A 30 -22.16 4.40 20.55
N VAL A 31 -22.64 5.23 19.61
CA VAL A 31 -21.93 5.51 18.35
C VAL A 31 -20.49 6.00 18.61
N SER A 32 -20.30 6.87 19.60
CA SER A 32 -18.98 7.41 19.97
C SER A 32 -18.09 6.37 20.63
N ALA A 33 -18.63 5.50 21.49
CA ALA A 33 -17.88 4.42 22.11
C ALA A 33 -17.47 3.37 21.08
N TYR A 34 -18.36 3.04 20.14
CA TYR A 34 -18.07 2.14 19.03
C TYR A 34 -16.99 2.70 18.10
N ALA A 35 -17.12 3.97 17.68
CA ALA A 35 -16.11 4.63 16.85
C ALA A 35 -14.74 4.70 17.53
N LYS A 36 -14.71 5.02 18.84
CA LYS A 36 -13.48 4.99 19.63
C LYS A 36 -12.89 3.58 19.72
N ALA A 37 -13.72 2.57 19.96
CA ALA A 37 -13.27 1.18 20.00
C ALA A 37 -12.68 0.76 18.66
N LEU A 38 -13.30 1.14 17.54
CA LEU A 38 -12.78 0.87 16.20
C LEU A 38 -11.44 1.59 15.97
N ALA A 39 -11.32 2.88 16.29
CA ALA A 39 -10.10 3.65 16.10
C ALA A 39 -8.93 3.20 16.99
N VAL A 40 -9.22 2.72 18.20
CA VAL A 40 -8.19 2.25 19.15
C VAL A 40 -7.84 0.77 18.91
N LYS A 41 -8.82 -0.06 18.55
CA LYS A 41 -8.61 -1.50 18.28
C LYS A 41 -8.28 -1.78 16.82
N SER A 42 -8.43 -0.82 15.90
CA SER A 42 -7.98 -0.98 14.52
C SER A 42 -6.51 -1.32 14.61
N ARG A 43 -6.16 -2.54 14.20
CA ARG A 43 -4.77 -2.89 14.00
C ARG A 43 -4.27 -1.90 12.95
N LEU A 44 -3.44 -0.95 13.37
CA LEU A 44 -2.46 -0.36 12.46
C LEU A 44 -1.66 -1.56 11.99
N ARG A 45 -2.01 -2.09 10.82
CA ARG A 45 -1.19 -3.10 10.18
C ARG A 45 0.07 -2.35 9.87
N GLU A 46 1.08 -2.55 10.71
CA GLU A 46 2.38 -1.97 10.50
C GLU A 46 2.79 -2.33 9.07
N PRO A 47 2.92 -1.33 8.19
CA PRO A 47 3.23 -1.61 6.81
C PRO A 47 4.59 -2.30 6.80
N LYS A 48 4.72 -3.38 6.02
CA LYS A 48 5.98 -4.14 5.94
C LYS A 48 7.19 -3.26 5.57
N PHE A 49 6.91 -2.15 4.90
CA PHE A 49 7.87 -1.14 4.49
C PHE A 49 7.36 0.22 4.96
N ASN A 50 8.26 1.11 5.35
CA ASN A 50 7.89 2.51 5.56
C ASN A 50 7.44 3.16 4.22
N HIS A 51 6.91 4.38 4.28
CA HIS A 51 6.37 5.04 3.09
C HIS A 51 7.44 5.23 1.99
N GLU A 52 8.65 5.64 2.37
CA GLU A 52 9.74 5.91 1.43
C GLU A 52 10.17 4.64 0.70
N ASP A 53 10.36 3.55 1.44
CA ASP A 53 10.70 2.23 0.90
C ASP A 53 9.58 1.71 -0.01
N ALA A 54 8.31 1.87 0.39
CA ALA A 54 7.17 1.46 -0.42
C ALA A 54 7.12 2.22 -1.75
N VAL A 55 7.41 3.52 -1.76
CA VAL A 55 7.49 4.33 -2.99
C VAL A 55 8.67 3.86 -3.86
N ALA A 56 9.84 3.64 -3.26
CA ALA A 56 11.03 3.18 -3.96
C ALA A 56 10.84 1.80 -4.61
N ILE A 57 10.22 0.86 -3.90
CA ILE A 57 9.88 -0.48 -4.38
C ILE A 57 8.90 -0.39 -5.56
N ASN A 58 7.84 0.42 -5.45
CA ASN A 58 6.86 0.59 -6.53
C ASN A 58 7.52 1.15 -7.80
N LEU A 59 8.42 2.12 -7.68
CA LEU A 59 9.14 2.68 -8.82
C LEU A 59 10.04 1.63 -9.49
N ALA A 60 10.75 0.82 -8.70
CA ALA A 60 11.60 -0.25 -9.21
C ALA A 60 10.78 -1.32 -9.94
N LEU A 61 9.68 -1.77 -9.35
CA LEU A 61 8.75 -2.72 -9.98
C LEU A 61 8.18 -2.19 -11.29
N ARG A 62 7.81 -0.90 -11.35
CA ARG A 62 7.32 -0.28 -12.57
C ARG A 62 8.35 -0.28 -13.69
N ARG A 63 9.62 0.00 -13.38
CA ARG A 63 10.73 -0.05 -14.35
C ARG A 63 10.93 -1.46 -14.90
N ILE A 64 10.97 -2.46 -14.02
CA ILE A 64 11.08 -3.88 -14.40
C ILE A 64 9.91 -4.27 -15.31
N GLY A 65 8.67 -3.92 -14.93
CA GLY A 65 7.48 -4.23 -15.73
C GLY A 65 7.49 -3.55 -17.11
N THR A 66 7.96 -2.31 -17.19
CA THR A 66 8.07 -1.58 -18.46
C THR A 66 9.07 -2.25 -19.40
N ASN A 67 10.25 -2.62 -18.89
CA ASN A 67 11.27 -3.30 -19.68
C ASN A 67 10.78 -4.68 -20.15
N LEU A 68 10.14 -5.45 -19.26
CA LEU A 68 9.55 -6.74 -19.61
C LEU A 68 8.49 -6.60 -20.71
N ASN A 69 7.63 -5.59 -20.62
CA ASN A 69 6.61 -5.35 -21.63
C ASN A 69 7.20 -5.01 -23.00
N GLN A 70 8.28 -4.21 -23.03
CA GLN A 70 9.00 -3.91 -24.29
C GLN A 70 9.60 -5.18 -24.91
N LEU A 71 10.19 -6.07 -24.10
CA LEU A 71 10.72 -7.35 -24.57
C LEU A 71 9.60 -8.25 -25.12
N ALA A 72 8.47 -8.32 -24.43
CA ALA A 72 7.31 -9.08 -24.88
C ALA A 72 6.78 -8.57 -26.22
N HIS A 73 6.67 -7.25 -26.40
CA HIS A 73 6.27 -6.65 -27.67
C HIS A 73 7.24 -6.96 -28.81
N LYS A 74 8.56 -6.88 -28.58
CA LYS A 74 9.56 -7.24 -29.60
C LYS A 74 9.50 -8.71 -29.99
N ALA A 75 9.39 -9.60 -29.00
CA ALA A 75 9.24 -11.03 -29.24
C ALA A 75 7.97 -11.33 -30.06
N ASN A 76 6.86 -10.68 -29.75
CA ASN A 76 5.60 -10.81 -30.52
C ASN A 76 5.69 -10.27 -31.95
N GLN A 77 6.65 -9.40 -32.25
CA GLN A 77 6.91 -8.87 -33.58
C GLN A 77 7.86 -9.78 -34.41
N ASN A 78 8.20 -10.98 -33.90
CA ASN A 78 9.23 -11.87 -34.47
C ASN A 78 10.62 -11.20 -34.61
N ASP A 79 10.84 -10.09 -33.92
CA ASP A 79 12.15 -9.46 -33.82
C ASP A 79 12.93 -10.18 -32.70
N LEU A 80 13.54 -11.30 -33.10
CA LEU A 80 14.47 -12.09 -32.30
C LEU A 80 15.90 -11.53 -32.37
N SER A 81 16.09 -10.29 -32.85
CA SER A 81 17.36 -9.61 -32.62
C SER A 81 17.67 -9.76 -31.14
N PRO A 82 18.84 -10.34 -30.79
CA PRO A 82 19.07 -10.91 -29.48
C PRO A 82 18.69 -9.84 -28.48
N ILE A 83 17.81 -10.19 -27.52
CA ILE A 83 17.56 -9.38 -26.32
C ILE A 83 18.91 -8.78 -25.98
N GLN A 84 19.07 -7.47 -26.22
CA GLN A 84 20.40 -6.90 -26.26
C GLN A 84 21.01 -7.24 -24.90
N ALA A 85 22.21 -7.84 -24.89
CA ALA A 85 22.80 -8.32 -23.63
C ALA A 85 22.76 -7.23 -22.55
N GLN A 86 22.86 -5.97 -22.99
CA GLN A 86 22.60 -4.76 -22.21
C GLN A 86 21.22 -4.69 -21.54
N GLN A 87 20.11 -4.86 -22.27
CA GLN A 87 18.74 -4.85 -21.73
C GLN A 87 18.51 -5.98 -20.70
N TYR A 88 19.06 -7.17 -20.97
CA TYR A 88 19.03 -8.27 -20.01
C TYR A 88 19.81 -7.93 -18.73
N TRP A 89 21.02 -7.39 -18.88
CA TRP A 89 21.85 -6.96 -17.76
C TRP A 89 21.20 -5.85 -16.94
N GLU A 90 20.58 -4.86 -17.57
CA GLU A 90 19.84 -3.79 -16.89
C GLU A 90 18.66 -4.33 -16.09
N MET A 91 17.90 -5.27 -16.65
CA MET A 91 16.79 -5.90 -15.94
C MET A 91 17.29 -6.74 -14.75
N LYS A 92 18.40 -7.47 -14.93
CA LYS A 92 19.03 -8.25 -13.86
C LYS A 92 19.50 -7.35 -12.72
N GLN A 93 20.17 -6.25 -13.03
CA GLN A 93 20.63 -5.26 -12.05
C GLN A 93 19.46 -4.61 -11.31
N ALA A 94 18.37 -4.26 -12.01
CA ALA A 94 17.18 -3.69 -11.38
C ALA A 94 16.53 -4.67 -10.38
N VAL A 95 16.47 -5.95 -10.73
CA VAL A 95 15.96 -7.01 -9.84
C VAL A 95 16.89 -7.21 -8.64
N ASP A 96 18.21 -7.22 -8.86
CA ASP A 96 19.19 -7.41 -7.77
C ASP A 96 19.18 -6.23 -6.80
N GLN A 97 19.06 -4.99 -7.29
CA GLN A 97 18.88 -3.79 -6.47
C GLN A 97 17.58 -3.83 -5.66
N LEU A 98 16.48 -4.30 -6.26
CA LEU A 98 15.22 -4.49 -5.55
C LEU A 98 15.39 -5.51 -4.42
N TRP A 99 16.06 -6.64 -4.67
CA TRP A 99 16.31 -7.67 -3.66
C TRP A 99 17.13 -7.16 -2.48
N GLN A 100 18.12 -6.29 -2.68
CA GLN A 100 18.90 -5.71 -1.57
C GLN A 100 18.06 -4.78 -0.68
N ARG A 101 16.99 -4.18 -1.21
CA ARG A 101 16.08 -3.30 -0.45
C ARG A 101 14.95 -4.05 0.27
N LEU A 102 14.80 -5.35 -0.01
CA LEU A 102 13.79 -6.21 0.60
C LEU A 102 14.34 -7.07 1.75
N LYS A 103 15.64 -6.99 2.04
CA LYS A 103 16.29 -7.55 3.22
C LYS A 103 16.24 -6.57 4.38
#